data_AF-X1E745-F1
#
_entry.id   AF-X1E745-F1
#
_cell.length_a   1.000
_cell.length_b   1.000
_cell.length_c   1.000
_cell.angle_alpha   90.00
_cell.angle_beta   90.00
_cell.angle_gamma   90.00
#
_symmetry.space_group_name_H-M   'P 1'
#
loop_
_entity.id
_entity.type
_entity.pdbx_description
1 polymer ?
#
loop_
_entity_poly.entity_id
_entity_poly.type
_entity_poly.pdbx_seq_one_letter_code
_entity_poly.pdbx_strand_id
1 'polypeptide(L)'
;MHYVQKHLHGLNNKQVPSYPGNLRRWINISARGDLVALDRSLADDFRAMIDNQQVESITDWKEGIFNHYRDSQGLNAHKSYGYLINPVVSKSIADWWRTA
;
A
#
# COMPACT_ATOMS: atom_id res chain seq x y z
N MET A 1 -6.00 -19.11 0.60
CA MET A 1 -4.80 -18.46 0.04
C MET A 1 -3.52 -18.95 0.73
N HIS A 2 -3.04 -20.16 0.44
CA HIS A 2 -1.78 -20.66 1.05
C HIS A 2 -0.64 -20.85 0.05
N TYR A 3 -0.91 -20.73 -1.25
CA TYR A 3 0.12 -20.95 -2.28
C TYR A 3 1.21 -19.88 -2.21
N VAL A 4 0.86 -18.59 -2.25
CA VAL A 4 1.84 -17.50 -2.18
C VAL A 4 2.61 -17.52 -0.86
N GLN A 5 1.91 -17.68 0.27
CA GLN A 5 2.53 -17.71 1.59
C GLN A 5 3.58 -18.82 1.71
N LYS A 6 3.30 -20.05 1.25
CA LYS A 6 4.27 -21.17 1.29
C LYS A 6 5.56 -20.92 0.52
N HIS A 7 5.57 -19.98 -0.42
CA HIS A 7 6.73 -19.65 -1.25
C HIS A 7 7.36 -18.30 -0.87
N LEU A 8 6.89 -17.65 0.20
CA LEU A 8 7.53 -16.44 0.72
C LEU A 8 8.88 -16.81 1.35
N HIS A 9 9.97 -16.31 0.76
CA HIS A 9 11.30 -16.40 1.34
C HIS A 9 11.32 -15.74 2.72
N GLY A 10 11.82 -16.46 3.73
CA GLY A 10 11.87 -15.96 5.11
C GLY A 10 10.65 -16.33 5.97
N LEU A 11 9.54 -16.84 5.40
CA LEU A 11 8.34 -17.22 6.17
C LEU A 11 8.67 -18.18 7.33
N ASN A 12 9.54 -19.16 7.07
CA ASN A 12 9.93 -20.17 8.06
C ASN A 12 11.14 -19.77 8.91
N ASN A 13 11.74 -18.60 8.66
CA ASN A 13 12.90 -18.15 9.41
C ASN A 13 12.47 -17.33 10.63
N LYS A 14 12.44 -17.97 11.80
CA LYS A 14 12.07 -17.32 13.08
C LYS A 14 13.01 -16.19 13.52
N GLN A 15 14.18 -16.05 12.88
CA GLN A 15 15.10 -14.94 13.14
C GLN A 15 14.74 -13.69 12.33
N VAL A 16 13.89 -13.83 11.30
CA VAL A 16 13.43 -12.71 10.48
C VAL A 16 12.11 -12.20 11.07
N PRO A 17 11.99 -10.90 11.38
CA PRO A 17 10.72 -10.32 11.81
C PRO A 17 9.62 -10.56 10.77
N SER A 18 8.39 -10.82 11.22
CA SER A 18 7.24 -11.01 10.32
C SER A 18 6.89 -9.74 9.51
N TYR A 19 7.31 -8.56 9.98
CA TYR A 19 7.05 -7.27 9.35
C TYR A 19 8.30 -6.37 9.35
N PRO A 20 8.39 -5.36 8.46
CA PRO A 20 9.47 -4.38 8.48
C PRO A 20 9.45 -3.54 9.76
N GLY A 21 10.62 -3.26 10.35
CA GLY A 21 10.74 -2.46 11.59
C GLY A 21 10.93 -0.96 11.38
N ASN A 22 10.95 -0.48 10.13
CA ASN A 22 11.26 0.91 9.77
C ASN A 22 10.01 1.70 9.30
N LEU A 23 8.82 1.16 9.51
CA LEU A 23 7.56 1.80 9.10
C LEU A 23 6.90 2.47 10.31
N ARG A 24 6.93 3.80 10.35
CA ARG A 24 6.26 4.56 11.41
C ARG A 24 4.76 4.70 11.17
N ARG A 25 4.37 5.10 9.96
CA ARG A 25 2.98 5.23 9.50
C ARG A 25 2.87 4.72 8.08
N TRP A 26 1.79 4.00 7.78
CA TRP A 26 1.51 3.49 6.45
C TRP A 26 0.25 4.15 5.88
N ILE A 27 0.40 4.83 4.74
CA ILE A 27 -0.72 5.33 3.94
C ILE A 27 -0.83 4.43 2.70
N ASN A 28 -1.88 3.62 2.63
CA ASN A 28 -2.23 2.82 1.47
C ASN A 28 -3.18 3.63 0.58
N ILE A 29 -2.86 3.75 -0.71
CA ILE A 29 -3.67 4.50 -1.69
C ILE A 29 -3.90 3.57 -2.87
N SER A 30 -5.16 3.25 -3.13
CA SER A 30 -5.55 2.31 -4.20
C SER A 30 -6.52 3.01 -5.14
N ALA A 31 -6.23 3.04 -6.44
CA ALA A 31 -7.12 3.57 -7.46
C ALA A 31 -8.21 2.57 -7.85
N ARG A 32 -9.39 3.09 -8.20
CA ARG A 32 -10.47 2.26 -8.76
C ARG A 32 -10.03 1.68 -10.11
N GLY A 33 -10.16 0.36 -10.26
CA GLY A 33 -9.76 -0.36 -11.46
C GLY A 33 -8.28 -0.74 -11.51
N ASP A 34 -7.50 -0.43 -10.46
CA ASP A 34 -6.21 -1.06 -10.25
C ASP A 34 -6.44 -2.47 -9.71
N LEU A 35 -6.46 -3.46 -10.60
CA LEU A 35 -6.83 -4.85 -10.29
C LEU A 35 -5.64 -5.71 -9.82
N VAL A 36 -4.45 -5.12 -9.63
CA VAL A 36 -3.27 -5.89 -9.19
C VAL A 36 -3.38 -6.29 -7.73
N ALA A 37 -4.02 -5.47 -6.90
CA ALA A 37 -4.40 -5.82 -5.53
C ALA A 37 -5.94 -5.89 -5.45
N LEU A 38 -6.49 -7.10 -5.32
CA LEU A 38 -7.93 -7.30 -5.24
C LEU A 38 -8.51 -6.69 -3.94
N ASP A 39 -7.78 -6.84 -2.84
CA ASP A 39 -8.09 -6.13 -1.61
C ASP A 39 -7.46 -4.74 -1.61
N ARG A 40 -8.26 -3.76 -1.21
CA ARG A 40 -7.92 -2.34 -1.15
C ARG A 40 -7.90 -1.83 0.30
N SER A 41 -8.26 -2.69 1.26
CA SER A 41 -8.17 -2.43 2.69
C SER A 41 -6.98 -3.24 3.18
N LEU A 42 -5.91 -2.58 3.61
CA LEU A 42 -4.75 -3.28 4.17
C LEU A 42 -4.69 -3.12 5.69
N ALA A 43 -5.44 -2.16 6.26
CA ALA A 43 -5.45 -1.92 7.69
C ALA A 43 -6.05 -3.10 8.49
N ASP A 44 -6.97 -3.87 7.92
CA ASP A 44 -7.54 -5.09 8.51
C ASP A 44 -6.61 -6.30 8.36
N ASP A 45 -6.05 -6.52 7.18
CA ASP A 45 -5.08 -7.57 6.91
C ASP A 45 -3.83 -7.46 7.80
N PHE A 46 -3.35 -6.23 8.01
CA PHE A 46 -2.15 -5.93 8.79
C PHE A 46 -2.45 -5.40 10.18
N ARG A 47 -3.66 -5.64 10.69
CA ARG A 47 -4.11 -5.13 12.00
C ARG A 47 -3.16 -5.49 13.14
N ALA A 48 -2.56 -6.68 13.09
CA ALA A 48 -1.58 -7.15 14.06
C ALA A 48 -0.35 -6.22 14.21
N MET A 49 0.05 -5.50 13.15
CA MET A 49 1.15 -4.53 13.25
C MET A 49 0.78 -3.35 14.16
N ILE A 50 -0.49 -2.91 14.14
CA ILE A 50 -1.00 -1.83 15.00
C ILE A 50 -1.11 -2.35 16.43
N ASP A 51 -1.72 -3.51 16.62
CA ASP A 51 -1.96 -4.08 17.96
C ASP A 51 -0.64 -4.39 18.69
N ASN A 52 0.40 -4.77 17.95
CA ASN A 52 1.76 -5.01 18.49
C ASN A 52 2.64 -3.75 18.53
N GLN A 53 2.09 -2.56 18.26
CA GLN A 53 2.82 -1.28 18.27
C GLN A 53 4.03 -1.23 17.31
N GLN A 54 3.98 -2.02 16.24
CA GLN A 54 5.03 -2.06 15.21
C GLN A 54 4.87 -0.92 14.18
N VAL A 55 3.66 -0.38 14.06
CA VAL A 55 3.32 0.81 13.26
C VAL A 55 2.34 1.66 14.06
N GLU A 56 2.44 2.99 13.97
CA GLU A 56 1.51 3.91 14.66
C GLU A 56 0.11 3.84 14.02
N SER A 57 0.05 3.75 12.68
CA SER A 57 -1.21 3.68 11.94
C SER A 57 -1.06 3.09 10.54
N ILE A 58 -2.16 2.50 10.05
CA ILE A 58 -2.37 2.13 8.65
C ILE A 58 -3.65 2.82 8.18
N THR A 59 -3.60 3.58 7.09
CA THR A 59 -4.74 4.33 6.56
C THR A 59 -4.98 3.98 5.10
N ASP A 60 -6.20 3.55 4.78
CA ASP A 60 -6.60 3.14 3.43
C ASP A 60 -7.39 4.25 2.71
N TRP A 61 -6.82 4.79 1.62
CA TRP A 61 -7.51 5.67 0.67
C TRP A 61 -7.96 4.86 -0.55
N LYS A 62 -9.22 4.44 -0.51
CA LYS A 62 -9.85 3.61 -1.57
C LYS A 62 -11.05 4.27 -2.25
N GLU A 63 -11.64 5.30 -1.66
CA GLU A 63 -12.75 6.01 -2.28
C GLU A 63 -12.29 7.26 -3.02
N GLY A 64 -12.88 7.52 -4.18
CA GLY A 64 -12.57 8.71 -4.98
C GLY A 64 -11.16 8.75 -5.60
N ILE A 65 -10.38 7.67 -5.48
CA ILE A 65 -9.06 7.58 -6.11
C ILE A 65 -9.22 7.00 -7.52
N PHE A 66 -8.82 7.78 -8.51
CA PHE A 66 -8.78 7.35 -9.90
C PHE A 66 -7.38 7.57 -10.45
N ASN A 67 -6.93 6.60 -11.26
CA ASN A 67 -5.70 6.69 -12.03
C ASN A 67 -6.06 6.70 -13.51
N HIS A 68 -5.82 7.84 -14.16
CA HIS A 68 -6.15 8.05 -15.57
C HIS A 68 -4.95 7.90 -16.50
N TYR A 69 -3.86 7.28 -16.03
CA TYR A 69 -2.67 7.07 -16.85
C TYR A 69 -3.01 6.27 -18.11
N ARG A 70 -2.50 6.74 -19.25
CA ARG A 70 -2.67 6.12 -20.55
C ARG A 70 -1.32 5.97 -21.25
N ASP A 71 -1.16 4.87 -21.95
CA ASP A 71 -0.05 4.63 -22.87
C ASP A 71 -0.58 4.19 -24.25
N SER A 72 0.31 3.74 -25.13
CA SER A 72 -0.06 3.31 -26.48
C SER A 72 -1.03 2.11 -26.51
N GLN A 73 -1.19 1.39 -25.40
CA GLN A 73 -2.12 0.26 -25.25
C GLN A 73 -3.45 0.67 -24.60
N GLY A 74 -3.61 1.95 -24.22
CA GLY A 74 -4.84 2.49 -23.66
C GLY A 74 -4.74 2.83 -22.18
N LEU A 75 -5.85 2.66 -21.44
CA LEU A 75 -5.92 2.97 -20.00
C LEU A 75 -5.14 1.94 -19.20
N ASN A 76 -4.23 2.42 -18.34
CA ASN A 76 -3.45 1.60 -17.43
C ASN A 76 -3.54 2.19 -16.02
N ALA A 77 -4.65 1.89 -15.33
CA ALA A 77 -4.94 2.39 -13.98
C ALA A 77 -3.95 1.87 -12.91
N HIS A 78 -3.16 0.85 -13.25
CA HIS A 78 -2.12 0.32 -12.38
C HIS A 78 -0.81 1.12 -12.45
N LYS A 79 -0.58 1.90 -13.52
CA LYS A 79 0.72 2.55 -13.71
C LYS A 79 0.97 3.58 -12.60
N SER A 80 2.06 3.38 -11.86
CA SER A 80 2.47 4.22 -10.73
C SER A 80 2.56 5.72 -11.05
N TYR A 81 2.99 6.09 -12.27
CA TYR A 81 3.07 7.50 -12.68
C TYR A 81 1.74 8.24 -12.60
N GLY A 82 0.61 7.57 -12.85
CA GLY A 82 -0.70 8.21 -12.75
C GLY A 82 -1.13 8.51 -11.32
N TYR A 83 -0.56 7.83 -10.32
CA TYR A 83 -0.78 8.16 -8.93
C TYR A 83 -0.11 9.48 -8.55
N LEU A 84 1.03 9.84 -9.16
CA LEU A 84 1.77 11.06 -8.80
C LEU A 84 0.98 12.35 -9.04
N ILE A 85 0.05 12.35 -10.01
CA ILE A 85 -0.83 13.51 -10.28
C ILE A 85 -2.10 13.52 -9.42
N ASN A 86 -2.37 12.44 -8.66
CA ASN A 86 -3.54 12.38 -7.81
C ASN A 86 -3.38 13.33 -6.61
N PRO A 87 -4.38 14.18 -6.29
CA PRO A 87 -4.28 15.13 -5.19
C PRO A 87 -4.05 14.49 -3.82
N VAL A 88 -4.64 13.32 -3.56
CA VAL A 88 -4.46 12.59 -2.29
C VAL A 88 -3.01 12.14 -2.17
N VAL A 89 -2.46 11.53 -3.21
CA VAL A 89 -1.05 11.09 -3.25
C VAL A 89 -0.10 12.27 -3.08
N SER A 90 -0.31 13.34 -3.86
CA SER A 90 0.52 14.54 -3.82
C SER A 90 0.53 15.16 -2.42
N LYS A 91 -0.66 15.28 -1.80
CA LYS A 91 -0.80 15.80 -0.45
C LYS A 91 -0.12 14.88 0.59
N SER A 92 -0.33 13.56 0.51
CA SER A 92 0.31 12.61 1.42
C SER A 92 1.83 12.69 1.37
N ILE A 93 2.42 12.81 0.17
CA ILE A 93 3.87 13.00 0.01
C ILE A 93 4.33 14.34 0.60
N ALA A 94 3.61 15.43 0.30
CA ALA A 94 3.96 16.76 0.80
C ALA A 94 3.87 16.85 2.34
N ASP A 95 2.84 16.27 2.94
CA ASP A 95 2.66 16.22 4.39
C ASP A 95 3.73 15.34 5.05
N TRP A 96 4.06 14.20 4.44
CA TRP A 96 5.16 13.36 4.89
C TRP A 96 6.48 14.13 4.85
N TRP A 97 6.82 14.77 3.74
CA TRP A 97 8.07 15.54 3.59
C TRP A 97 8.24 16.65 4.64
N ARG A 98 7.14 17.31 5.03
CA ARG A 98 7.16 18.39 6.04
C ARG A 98 7.29 17.89 7.48
N THR A 99 7.04 16.60 7.72
CA THR A 99 7.03 15.98 9.05
C THR A 99 8.05 14.85 9.20
N ALA A 100 8.88 14.67 8.17
CA ALA A 100 10.00 13.74 8.11
C ALA A 100 11.23 14.30 8.83
#